data_AF-A0A819WH45-F1
#
_entry.id   AF-A0A819WH45-F1
#
_cell.length_a   1.000
_cell.length_b   1.000
_cell.length_c   1.000
_cell.angle_alpha   90.00
_cell.angle_beta   90.00
_cell.angle_gamma   90.00
#
_symmetry.space_group_name_H-M   'P 1'
#
loop_
_entity.id
_entity.type
_entity.pdbx_description
1 polymer ?
#
loop_
_entity_poly.entity_id
_entity_poly.type
_entity_poly.pdbx_seq_one_letter_code
_entity_poly.pdbx_strand_id
1 'polypeptide(L)'
;MSTLTTIPKSTSTTIPNETVEIDVNAVETNAARLVCLIKPRWALKKYIFKKFTDDNHFICYAISLKNNEDDQSSVIIRVNPTNADVYTDYQEQFRLLNHFIQNKTAAPILLKFTNGYISSYIEGKTLDIKEKETHELIARKIAELHLIPNKFQESHFIDKLKHLIDLFTDKSKNLRTRLVKIQKEKEKSGYY
;
A
#
# COMPACT_ATOMS: atom_id res chain seq x y z
N MET A 1 -25.60 -29.03 -3.39
CA MET A 1 -25.65 -28.50 -2.01
C MET A 1 -24.37 -27.71 -1.78
N SER A 2 -24.40 -26.38 -1.93
CA SER A 2 -23.22 -25.52 -1.75
C SER A 2 -23.09 -25.11 -0.28
N THR A 3 -21.95 -25.42 0.31
CA THR A 3 -21.56 -24.97 1.65
C THR A 3 -21.17 -23.49 1.59
N LEU A 4 -22.00 -22.65 2.19
CA LEU A 4 -21.68 -21.24 2.45
C LEU A 4 -20.59 -21.18 3.52
N THR A 5 -19.35 -20.91 3.09
CA THR A 5 -18.25 -20.58 4.01
C THR A 5 -18.61 -19.31 4.76
N THR A 6 -18.96 -19.48 6.04
CA THR A 6 -19.33 -18.40 6.93
C THR A 6 -18.09 -17.58 7.26
N ILE A 7 -17.98 -16.38 6.70
CA ILE A 7 -16.99 -15.39 7.12
C ILE A 7 -17.30 -15.02 8.58
N PRO A 8 -16.31 -15.11 9.50
CA PRO A 8 -16.57 -14.91 10.93
C PRO A 8 -17.13 -13.51 11.21
N LYS A 9 -18.10 -13.47 12.14
CA LYS A 9 -18.75 -12.27 12.67
C LYS A 9 -17.68 -11.35 13.27
N SER A 10 -17.71 -10.08 12.85
CA SER A 10 -16.90 -8.97 13.35
C SER A 10 -17.05 -8.83 14.86
N THR A 11 -16.04 -9.28 15.60
CA THR A 11 -15.70 -8.74 16.92
C THR A 11 -14.89 -7.47 16.70
N SER A 12 -15.10 -6.45 17.53
CA SER A 12 -14.23 -5.28 17.62
C SER A 12 -12.81 -5.73 18.00
N THR A 13 -12.02 -6.10 16.98
CA THR A 13 -10.64 -6.56 17.16
C THR A 13 -9.75 -5.38 16.83
N THR A 14 -9.17 -4.77 17.86
CA THR A 14 -8.09 -3.79 17.69
C THR A 14 -6.97 -4.46 16.91
N ILE A 15 -6.73 -4.00 15.68
CA ILE A 15 -5.66 -4.51 14.83
C ILE A 15 -4.34 -4.30 15.57
N PRO A 16 -3.52 -5.34 15.78
CA PRO A 16 -2.21 -5.19 16.41
C PRO A 16 -1.36 -4.14 15.67
N ASN A 17 -0.65 -3.31 16.43
CA ASN A 17 0.18 -2.24 15.89
C ASN A 17 1.59 -2.29 16.48
N GLU A 18 2.58 -2.43 15.62
CA GLU A 18 4.00 -2.51 15.97
C GLU A 18 4.71 -1.21 15.58
N THR A 19 5.59 -0.68 16.41
CA THR A 19 6.34 0.55 16.09
C THR A 19 7.61 0.28 15.26
N VAL A 20 7.69 -0.86 14.59
CA VAL A 20 8.85 -1.22 13.76
C VAL A 20 8.74 -0.60 12.37
N GLU A 21 9.86 -0.09 11.88
CA GLU A 21 10.01 0.30 10.49
C GLU A 21 10.76 -0.79 9.72
N ILE A 22 10.25 -1.15 8.54
CA ILE A 22 10.87 -2.15 7.67
C ILE A 22 11.63 -1.44 6.56
N ASP A 23 12.92 -1.74 6.43
CA ASP A 23 13.70 -1.35 5.25
C ASP A 23 13.18 -2.10 4.02
N VAL A 24 12.81 -1.33 3.00
CA VAL A 24 12.36 -1.81 1.69
C VAL A 24 13.37 -2.71 0.98
N ASN A 25 14.66 -2.58 1.30
CA ASN A 25 15.72 -3.43 0.75
C ASN A 25 15.95 -4.72 1.55
N ALA A 26 15.35 -4.84 2.73
CA ALA A 26 15.52 -5.96 3.65
C ALA A 26 14.18 -6.49 4.20
N VAL A 27 13.14 -6.49 3.35
CA VAL A 27 11.79 -6.90 3.73
C VAL A 27 11.78 -8.35 4.25
N GLU A 28 12.45 -9.27 3.56
CA GLU A 28 12.41 -10.70 3.90
C GLU A 28 12.92 -10.99 5.32
N THR A 29 14.03 -10.35 5.71
CA THR A 29 14.65 -10.52 7.03
C THR A 29 13.74 -10.00 8.16
N ASN A 30 13.11 -8.84 7.94
CA ASN A 30 12.30 -8.17 8.96
C ASN A 30 10.87 -8.73 9.03
N ALA A 31 10.33 -9.18 7.90
CA ALA A 31 8.97 -9.67 7.79
C ALA A 31 8.74 -10.96 8.60
N ALA A 32 9.73 -11.86 8.67
CA ALA A 32 9.61 -13.10 9.42
C ALA A 32 9.22 -12.87 10.90
N ARG A 33 9.85 -11.88 11.55
CA ARG A 33 9.55 -11.52 12.95
C ARG A 33 8.09 -11.10 13.12
N LEU A 34 7.58 -10.28 12.19
CA LEU A 34 6.20 -9.79 12.23
C LEU A 34 5.18 -10.88 11.91
N VAL A 35 5.50 -11.78 10.98
CA VAL A 35 4.66 -12.92 10.64
C VAL A 35 4.53 -13.88 11.84
N CYS A 36 5.60 -14.07 12.62
CA CYS A 36 5.52 -14.87 13.86
C CYS A 36 4.52 -14.32 14.89
N LEU A 37 4.29 -13.01 14.93
CA LEU A 37 3.32 -12.40 15.85
C LEU A 37 1.87 -12.80 15.50
N ILE A 38 1.55 -12.83 14.20
CA ILE A 38 0.21 -13.16 13.70
C ILE A 38 0.01 -14.66 13.46
N LYS A 39 1.09 -15.39 13.19
CA LYS A 39 1.11 -16.84 12.90
C LYS A 39 2.22 -17.50 13.73
N PRO A 40 2.08 -17.65 15.05
CA PRO A 40 3.14 -18.19 15.92
C PRO A 40 3.66 -19.57 15.52
N ARG A 41 2.79 -20.40 14.90
CA ARG A 41 3.15 -21.73 14.37
C ARG A 41 4.18 -21.68 13.24
N TRP A 42 4.44 -20.51 12.66
CA TRP A 42 5.38 -20.33 11.56
C TRP A 42 6.82 -20.05 12.01
N ALA A 43 7.05 -19.79 13.31
CA ALA A 43 8.32 -19.29 13.84
C ALA A 43 9.56 -20.15 13.53
N LEU A 44 9.39 -21.44 13.23
CA LEU A 44 10.48 -22.37 12.92
C LEU A 44 10.43 -22.92 11.49
N LYS A 45 9.51 -22.43 10.67
CA LYS A 45 9.28 -22.94 9.31
C LYS A 45 10.09 -22.10 8.30
N LYS A 46 10.33 -22.67 7.12
CA LYS A 46 10.98 -21.97 6.01
C LYS A 46 9.93 -21.19 5.21
N TYR A 47 10.15 -19.89 5.07
CA TYR A 47 9.28 -18.99 4.32
C TYR A 47 9.65 -18.98 2.82
N ILE A 48 8.66 -18.76 1.96
CA ILE A 48 8.83 -18.35 0.57
C ILE A 48 8.32 -16.91 0.46
N PHE A 49 9.14 -16.06 -0.14
CA PHE A 49 8.80 -14.68 -0.46
C PHE A 49 8.57 -14.56 -1.96
N LYS A 50 7.41 -14.06 -2.35
CA LYS A 50 7.10 -13.74 -3.75
C LYS A 50 6.77 -12.25 -3.86
N LYS A 51 7.67 -11.50 -4.49
CA LYS A 51 7.48 -10.08 -4.78
C LYS A 51 6.38 -9.92 -5.84
N PHE A 52 5.46 -9.00 -5.62
CA PHE A 52 4.37 -8.69 -6.57
C PHE A 52 4.56 -7.39 -7.33
N THR A 53 5.36 -6.45 -6.80
CA THR A 53 5.42 -5.10 -7.35
C THR A 53 6.85 -4.63 -7.50
N ASP A 54 7.21 -4.06 -8.65
CA ASP A 54 8.54 -3.51 -8.94
C ASP A 54 8.55 -1.97 -8.94
N ASP A 55 7.55 -1.36 -8.32
CA ASP A 55 7.33 0.08 -8.29
C ASP A 55 8.01 0.77 -7.09
N ASN A 56 8.36 2.04 -7.29
CA ASN A 56 9.06 2.87 -6.29
C ASN A 56 8.12 3.40 -5.18
N HIS A 57 6.80 3.16 -5.27
CA HIS A 57 5.80 3.74 -4.38
C HIS A 57 5.52 2.86 -3.15
N PHE A 58 5.55 1.55 -3.32
CA PHE A 58 5.41 0.56 -2.24
C PHE A 58 5.96 -0.77 -2.70
N ILE A 59 6.39 -1.59 -1.76
CA ILE A 59 6.83 -2.96 -2.03
C ILE A 59 5.82 -3.93 -1.43
N CYS A 60 5.43 -4.93 -2.22
CA CYS A 60 4.47 -5.95 -1.82
C CYS A 60 5.05 -7.35 -1.99
N TYR A 61 4.98 -8.17 -0.95
CA TYR A 61 5.34 -9.59 -1.00
C TYR A 61 4.19 -10.47 -0.51
N ALA A 62 3.95 -11.57 -1.21
CA ALA A 62 3.34 -12.76 -0.61
C ALA A 62 4.38 -13.51 0.23
N ILE A 63 3.96 -13.93 1.42
CA ILE A 63 4.73 -14.79 2.30
C ILE A 63 3.94 -16.06 2.53
N SER A 64 4.55 -17.21 2.22
CA SER A 64 3.98 -18.53 2.44
C SER A 64 4.98 -19.50 3.06
N LEU A 65 4.53 -20.66 3.53
CA LEU A 65 5.42 -21.72 4.00
C LEU A 65 5.87 -22.61 2.84
N LYS A 66 7.15 -22.99 2.82
CA LYS A 66 7.74 -23.78 1.73
C LYS A 66 7.06 -25.12 1.46
N ASN A 67 6.51 -25.75 2.50
CA ASN A 67 5.94 -27.09 2.41
C ASN A 67 4.41 -27.13 2.39
N ASN A 68 3.73 -25.98 2.30
CA ASN A 68 2.26 -25.87 2.08
C ASN A 68 1.39 -26.87 2.86
N GLU A 69 1.76 -27.24 4.10
CA GLU A 69 0.96 -28.19 4.91
C GLU A 69 -0.40 -27.60 5.32
N ASP A 70 -0.59 -26.28 5.14
CA ASP A 70 -1.84 -25.56 5.37
C ASP A 70 -2.20 -24.77 4.10
N ASP A 71 -3.18 -25.22 3.30
CA ASP A 71 -3.62 -24.62 2.03
C ASP A 71 -4.24 -23.20 2.15
N GLN A 72 -4.31 -22.63 3.36
CA GLN A 72 -4.92 -21.32 3.66
C GLN A 72 -3.90 -20.31 4.21
N SER A 73 -2.62 -20.53 3.93
CA SER A 73 -1.52 -20.01 4.73
C SER A 73 -1.11 -18.57 4.46
N SER A 74 -1.14 -18.13 3.21
CA SER A 74 -0.34 -16.98 2.79
C SER A 74 -0.79 -15.65 3.41
N VAL A 75 0.17 -14.76 3.63
CA VAL A 75 -0.08 -13.37 4.02
C VAL A 75 0.57 -12.43 3.02
N ILE A 76 0.02 -11.23 2.90
CA ILE A 76 0.60 -10.14 2.12
C ILE A 76 1.25 -9.16 3.06
N ILE A 77 2.52 -8.83 2.85
CA ILE A 77 3.16 -7.68 3.47
C ILE A 77 3.28 -6.55 2.45
N ARG A 78 2.83 -5.36 2.84
CA ARG A 78 3.02 -4.12 2.09
C ARG A 78 3.86 -3.17 2.91
N VAL A 79 4.96 -2.70 2.33
CA VAL A 79 5.92 -1.77 2.93
C VAL A 79 5.98 -0.52 2.06
N ASN A 80 5.81 0.64 2.67
CA ASN A 80 5.97 1.92 1.99
C ASN A 80 7.39 2.47 2.28
N PRO A 81 8.09 3.03 1.30
CA PRO A 81 9.39 3.65 1.53
C PRO A 81 9.24 4.88 2.43
N THR A 82 10.21 5.11 3.31
CA THR A 82 10.27 6.21 4.29
C THR A 82 10.11 7.60 3.67
N ASN A 83 10.37 7.75 2.36
CA ASN A 83 10.29 9.04 1.66
C ASN A 83 8.98 9.31 0.90
N ALA A 84 7.98 8.41 0.93
CA ALA A 84 6.70 8.69 0.24
C ALA A 84 5.75 9.65 1.03
N ASP A 85 6.21 10.14 2.19
CA ASP A 85 5.54 11.10 3.08
C ASP A 85 5.20 12.46 2.45
N VAL A 86 5.86 12.86 1.35
CA VAL A 86 5.55 14.16 0.73
C VAL A 86 4.13 14.18 0.11
N TYR A 87 3.56 13.02 -0.22
CA TYR A 87 2.32 12.94 -1.00
C TYR A 87 1.20 12.12 -0.34
N THR A 88 1.54 11.21 0.57
CA THR A 88 0.62 10.21 1.10
C THR A 88 0.54 10.25 2.62
N ASP A 89 -0.64 10.58 3.17
CA ASP A 89 -0.90 10.38 4.59
C ASP A 89 -1.26 8.91 4.81
N TYR A 90 -0.32 8.14 5.35
CA TYR A 90 -0.53 6.70 5.61
C TYR A 90 -1.64 6.45 6.62
N GLN A 91 -1.84 7.33 7.60
CA GLN A 91 -2.91 7.17 8.59
C GLN A 91 -4.28 7.30 7.92
N GLU A 92 -4.44 8.25 6.99
CA GLU A 92 -5.65 8.36 6.19
C GLU A 92 -5.86 7.17 5.26
N GLN A 93 -4.81 6.67 4.60
CA GLN A 93 -4.90 5.43 3.81
C GLN A 93 -5.36 4.24 4.66
N PHE A 94 -4.84 4.13 5.89
CA PHE A 94 -5.24 3.09 6.81
C PHE A 94 -6.67 3.23 7.29
N ARG A 95 -7.14 4.45 7.54
CA ARG A 95 -8.53 4.70 7.93
C ARG A 95 -9.47 4.30 6.79
N LEU A 96 -9.15 4.71 5.55
CA LEU A 96 -9.89 4.35 4.36
C LEU A 96 -9.91 2.82 4.14
N LEU A 97 -8.76 2.17 4.24
CA LEU A 97 -8.66 0.72 4.10
C LEU A 97 -9.47 0.00 5.18
N ASN A 98 -9.39 0.45 6.43
CA ASN A 98 -10.19 -0.12 7.53
C ASN A 98 -11.70 0.04 7.29
N HIS A 99 -12.12 1.16 6.69
CA HIS A 99 -13.50 1.36 6.30
C HIS A 99 -13.96 0.36 5.23
N PHE A 100 -13.14 0.07 4.22
CA PHE A 100 -13.45 -0.98 3.24
C PHE A 100 -13.50 -2.38 3.85
N ILE A 101 -12.61 -2.68 4.80
CA ILE A 101 -12.63 -3.95 5.54
C ILE A 101 -13.95 -4.11 6.32
N GLN A 102 -14.40 -3.07 7.01
CA GLN A 102 -15.68 -3.07 7.74
C GLN A 102 -16.88 -3.31 6.82
N ASN A 103 -16.79 -2.88 5.57
CA ASN A 103 -17.80 -3.11 4.53
C ASN A 103 -17.56 -4.39 3.71
N LYS A 104 -16.60 -5.25 4.09
CA LYS A 104 -16.26 -6.51 3.43
C LYS A 104 -15.83 -6.37 1.97
N THR A 105 -15.24 -5.23 1.61
CA THR A 105 -14.74 -4.95 0.24
C THR A 105 -13.22 -4.94 0.13
N ALA A 106 -12.50 -5.19 1.22
CA ALA A 106 -11.05 -5.31 1.26
C ALA A 106 -10.58 -6.49 2.13
N ALA A 107 -9.36 -6.96 1.87
CA ALA A 107 -8.73 -8.02 2.66
C ALA A 107 -8.53 -7.58 4.13
N PRO A 108 -8.80 -8.45 5.12
CA PRO A 108 -8.53 -8.14 6.52
C PRO A 108 -7.05 -7.84 6.76
N ILE A 109 -6.77 -6.73 7.46
CA ILE A 109 -5.45 -6.42 8.01
C ILE A 109 -5.25 -7.27 9.26
N LEU A 110 -4.11 -7.96 9.33
CA LEU A 110 -3.70 -8.81 10.43
C LEU A 110 -2.76 -8.09 11.41
N LEU A 111 -1.95 -7.16 10.91
CA LEU A 111 -0.98 -6.39 11.69
C LEU A 111 -0.66 -5.07 10.98
N LYS A 112 -0.46 -3.99 11.74
CA LYS A 112 0.09 -2.72 11.25
C LYS A 112 1.48 -2.49 11.82
N PHE A 113 2.30 -1.78 11.08
CA PHE A 113 3.59 -1.30 11.53
C PHE A 113 3.90 0.10 10.98
N THR A 114 4.98 0.73 11.45
CA THR A 114 5.28 2.16 11.22
C THR A 114 5.12 2.60 9.76
N ASN A 115 5.65 1.82 8.82
CA ASN A 115 5.62 2.14 7.39
C ASN A 115 4.87 1.10 6.55
N GLY A 116 3.89 0.38 7.11
CA GLY A 116 3.15 -0.62 6.34
C GLY A 116 2.22 -1.53 7.14
N TYR A 117 1.78 -2.62 6.50
CA TYR A 117 0.88 -3.59 7.11
C TYR A 117 1.02 -4.99 6.54
N ILE A 118 0.49 -5.95 7.30
CA ILE A 118 0.28 -7.33 6.85
C ILE A 118 -1.22 -7.58 6.73
N SER A 119 -1.68 -8.09 5.60
CA SER A 119 -3.06 -8.50 5.36
C SER A 119 -3.18 -9.97 5.01
N SER A 120 -4.40 -10.49 5.09
CA SER A 120 -4.71 -11.83 4.58
C SER A 120 -4.47 -11.88 3.07
N TYR A 121 -3.95 -13.01 2.58
CA TYR A 121 -3.94 -13.28 1.15
C TYR A 121 -5.35 -13.64 0.67
N ILE A 122 -5.79 -13.02 -0.41
CA ILE A 122 -7.03 -13.42 -1.10
C ILE A 122 -6.61 -14.25 -2.31
N GLU A 123 -6.99 -15.52 -2.31
CA GLU A 123 -6.78 -16.38 -3.46
C GLU A 123 -7.62 -15.89 -4.64
N GLY A 124 -6.97 -15.76 -5.79
CA GLY A 124 -7.62 -15.30 -7.00
C GLY A 124 -6.63 -15.14 -8.14
N LYS A 125 -7.18 -14.84 -9.32
CA LYS A 125 -6.40 -14.55 -10.52
C LYS A 125 -6.70 -13.14 -10.98
N THR A 126 -5.66 -12.40 -11.35
CA THR A 126 -5.83 -11.10 -12.01
C THR A 126 -6.61 -11.30 -13.31
N LEU A 127 -7.67 -10.52 -13.49
CA LEU A 127 -8.54 -10.59 -14.66
C LEU A 127 -7.83 -9.99 -15.88
N ASP A 128 -8.02 -10.61 -17.05
CA ASP A 128 -7.76 -9.96 -18.34
C ASP A 128 -9.07 -9.29 -18.80
N ILE A 129 -9.03 -8.00 -19.09
CA ILE A 129 -10.23 -7.15 -19.25
C ILE A 129 -10.88 -7.35 -20.64
N LYS A 130 -10.41 -8.28 -21.46
CA LYS A 130 -10.87 -8.43 -22.85
C LYS A 130 -12.26 -9.05 -23.01
N GLU A 131 -12.76 -9.74 -21.99
CA GLU A 131 -14.03 -10.48 -22.04
C GLU A 131 -15.23 -9.63 -21.57
N LYS A 132 -16.38 -9.76 -22.23
CA LYS A 132 -17.56 -8.92 -21.93
C LYS A 132 -18.11 -9.20 -20.52
N GLU A 133 -18.14 -10.47 -20.12
CA GLU A 133 -18.61 -10.93 -18.81
C GLU A 133 -17.78 -10.32 -17.66
N THR A 134 -16.49 -10.09 -17.91
CA THR A 134 -15.58 -9.41 -16.98
C THR A 134 -15.99 -7.95 -16.74
N HIS A 135 -16.45 -7.24 -17.78
CA HIS A 135 -16.89 -5.85 -17.64
C HIS A 135 -18.15 -5.72 -16.79
N GLU A 136 -19.13 -6.61 -16.98
CA GLU A 136 -20.37 -6.60 -16.20
C GLU A 136 -20.11 -6.91 -14.72
N LEU A 137 -19.16 -7.80 -14.43
CA LEU A 137 -18.70 -8.08 -13.07
C LEU A 137 -17.99 -6.88 -12.44
N ILE A 138 -17.08 -6.22 -13.17
CA ILE A 138 -16.38 -5.02 -12.70
C ILE A 138 -17.38 -3.90 -12.41
N ALA A 139 -18.31 -3.63 -13.34
CA ALA A 139 -19.32 -2.58 -13.18
C ALA A 139 -20.20 -2.81 -11.95
N ARG A 140 -20.64 -4.05 -11.71
CA ARG A 140 -21.38 -4.42 -10.49
C ARG A 140 -20.57 -4.17 -9.23
N LYS A 141 -19.29 -4.57 -9.20
CA LYS A 141 -18.42 -4.37 -8.03
C LYS A 141 -18.12 -2.91 -7.76
N ILE A 142 -17.93 -2.10 -8.79
CA ILE A 142 -17.78 -0.64 -8.64
C ILE A 142 -19.07 -0.01 -8.13
N ALA A 143 -20.24 -0.42 -8.65
CA ALA A 143 -21.52 0.06 -8.15
C ALA A 143 -21.74 -0.30 -6.66
N GLU A 144 -21.41 -1.53 -6.25
CA GLU A 144 -21.41 -1.92 -4.83
C GLU A 144 -20.49 -1.04 -3.98
N LEU A 145 -19.29 -0.70 -4.49
CA LEU A 145 -18.34 0.17 -3.81
C LEU A 145 -18.88 1.61 -3.65
N HIS A 146 -19.56 2.14 -4.67
CA HIS A 146 -20.18 3.48 -4.62
C HIS A 146 -21.34 3.59 -3.62
N LEU A 147 -21.95 2.47 -3.22
CA LEU A 147 -23.01 2.46 -2.20
C LEU A 147 -22.45 2.54 -0.77
N ILE A 148 -21.14 2.38 -0.58
CA ILE A 148 -20.52 2.49 0.73
C ILE A 148 -20.61 3.95 1.20
N PRO A 149 -21.20 4.23 2.38
CA PRO A 149 -21.35 5.59 2.87
C PRO A 149 -20.00 6.29 3.00
N ASN A 150 -19.83 7.41 2.32
CA ASN A 150 -18.59 8.16 2.41
C ASN A 150 -18.44 8.78 3.81
N LYS A 151 -17.59 8.18 4.64
CA LYS A 151 -17.23 8.70 5.96
C LYS A 151 -16.01 9.61 5.94
N PHE A 152 -15.38 9.76 4.77
CA PHE A 152 -14.21 10.60 4.58
C PHE A 152 -14.67 11.88 3.90
N GLN A 153 -14.40 13.03 4.51
CA GLN A 153 -14.44 14.28 3.76
C GLN A 153 -13.53 14.10 2.55
N GLU A 154 -13.96 14.58 1.38
CA GLU A 154 -13.11 14.62 0.19
C GLU A 154 -11.73 15.06 0.64
N SER A 155 -10.74 14.17 0.51
CA SER A 155 -9.38 14.53 0.86
C SER A 155 -9.11 15.84 0.12
N HIS A 156 -8.47 16.78 0.81
CA HIS A 156 -8.01 18.07 0.27
C HIS A 156 -6.99 17.89 -0.87
N PHE A 157 -7.18 16.95 -1.78
CA PHE A 157 -6.41 16.68 -2.97
C PHE A 157 -6.26 17.95 -3.80
N ILE A 158 -7.33 18.75 -3.90
CA ILE A 158 -7.29 20.07 -4.54
C ILE A 158 -6.36 21.02 -3.77
N ASP A 159 -6.36 21.03 -2.44
CA ASP A 159 -5.47 21.93 -1.69
C ASP A 159 -4.03 21.40 -1.60
N LYS A 160 -3.82 20.09 -1.64
CA LYS A 160 -2.51 19.45 -1.84
C LYS A 160 -1.95 19.76 -3.22
N LEU A 161 -2.79 19.74 -4.27
CA LEU A 161 -2.41 20.15 -5.62
C LEU A 161 -2.08 21.65 -5.69
N LYS A 162 -2.85 22.52 -5.03
CA LYS A 162 -2.54 23.96 -4.93
C LYS A 162 -1.19 24.18 -4.24
N HIS A 163 -0.97 23.55 -3.08
CA HIS A 163 0.31 23.64 -2.37
C HIS A 163 1.48 23.14 -3.21
N LEU A 164 1.27 22.10 -4.02
CA LEU A 164 2.27 21.54 -4.93
C LEU A 164 2.59 22.53 -6.06
N ILE A 165 1.57 23.12 -6.69
CA ILE A 165 1.73 24.19 -7.68
C ILE A 165 2.48 25.38 -7.08
N ASP A 166 2.17 25.77 -5.84
CA ASP A 166 2.86 26.85 -5.12
C ASP A 166 4.34 26.51 -4.86
N LEU A 167 4.64 25.27 -4.43
CA LEU A 167 6.01 24.82 -4.19
C LEU A 167 6.86 24.83 -5.48
N PHE A 168 6.27 24.43 -6.61
CA PHE A 168 6.93 24.43 -7.92
C PHE A 168 7.06 25.84 -8.51
N THR A 169 6.09 26.72 -8.28
CA THR A 169 6.15 28.11 -8.76
C THR A 169 7.14 28.97 -7.97
N ASP A 170 7.33 28.70 -6.67
CA ASP A 170 8.24 29.50 -5.83
C ASP A 170 9.71 29.04 -5.95
N LYS A 171 9.98 27.72 -6.04
CA LYS A 171 11.32 27.19 -6.32
C LYS A 171 11.79 27.47 -7.77
N SER A 172 10.89 27.48 -8.75
CA SER A 172 11.27 27.73 -10.15
C SER A 172 11.71 29.17 -10.42
N LYS A 173 11.12 30.16 -9.73
CA LYS A 173 11.56 31.56 -9.78
C LYS A 173 12.99 31.73 -9.24
N ASN A 174 13.32 31.05 -8.14
CA ASN A 174 14.66 31.11 -7.55
C ASN A 174 15.72 30.35 -8.37
N LEU A 175 15.36 29.23 -9.00
CA LEU A 175 16.26 28.50 -9.90
C LEU A 175 16.57 29.28 -11.18
N ARG A 176 15.57 29.91 -11.81
CA ARG A 176 15.78 30.72 -13.02
C ARG A 176 16.72 31.89 -12.76
N THR A 177 16.53 32.61 -11.65
CA THR A 177 17.42 33.72 -11.28
C THR A 177 18.85 33.27 -11.01
N ARG A 178 19.03 32.11 -10.36
CA ARG A 178 20.36 31.52 -10.13
C ARG A 178 21.02 31.04 -11.43
N LEU A 179 20.28 30.39 -12.32
CA LEU A 179 20.81 29.91 -13.60
C LEU A 179 21.20 31.06 -14.53
N VAL A 180 20.38 32.11 -14.60
CA VAL A 180 20.73 33.34 -15.37
C VAL A 180 21.97 34.02 -14.79
N LYS A 181 22.14 34.00 -13.48
CA LYS A 181 23.33 34.56 -12.82
C LYS A 181 24.59 33.75 -13.13
N ILE A 182 24.50 32.42 -13.06
CA ILE A 182 25.60 31.50 -13.40
C ILE A 182 25.97 31.61 -14.89
N GLN A 183 24.99 31.76 -15.79
CA GLN A 183 25.23 31.93 -17.22
C GLN A 183 26.00 33.22 -17.52
N LYS A 184 25.58 34.34 -16.92
CA LYS A 184 26.27 35.63 -17.05
C LYS A 184 27.67 35.63 -16.43
N GLU A 185 27.90 34.86 -15.39
CA GLU A 185 29.23 34.69 -14.77
C GLU A 185 30.16 33.85 -15.66
N LYS A 186 29.65 32.82 -16.34
CA LYS A 186 30.42 32.02 -17.30
C LYS A 186 30.79 32.80 -18.57
N GLU A 187 29.88 33.59 -19.12
CA GLU A 187 30.14 34.44 -20.29
C GLU A 187 31.20 35.52 -20.01
N LYS A 188 31.28 36.02 -18.76
CA LYS A 188 32.33 36.96 -18.33
C LYS A 188 33.69 36.31 -18.10
N SER A 189 33.75 35.01 -17.82
CA SER A 189 34.98 34.30 -17.49
C SER A 189 35.73 33.76 -18.72
N GLY A 190 35.19 33.91 -19.94
CA GLY A 190 35.90 33.58 -21.18
C GLY A 190 36.24 32.10 -21.39
N TYR A 191 35.60 31.17 -20.68
CA TYR A 191 35.77 29.74 -20.91
C TYR A 191 34.62 29.20 -21.76
N TYR A 192 34.89 29.05 -23.07
CA TYR A 192 34.28 28.02 -23.90
C TYR A 192 35.28 26.87 -24.05
#